data_AF-A0A382YLU2-F1
#
_entry.id   AF-A0A382YLU2-F1
#
_cell.length_a   1.000
_cell.length_b   1.000
_cell.length_c   1.000
_cell.angle_alpha   90.00
_cell.angle_beta   90.00
_cell.angle_gamma   90.00
#
_symmetry.space_group_name_H-M   'P 1'
#
loop_
_entity.id
_entity.type
_entity.pdbx_description
1 polymer ?
#
loop_
_entity_poly.entity_id
_entity_poly.type
_entity_poly.pdbx_seq_one_letter_code
_entity_poly.pdbx_strand_id
1 'polypeptide(L)' 'MEKNIVALVDFGSTFTKVVLVEAGNGSLLAASKAPTT' A
#
# COMPACT_ATOMS: atom_id res chain seq x y z
N MET A 1 9.40 -20.09 -0.86
CA MET A 1 8.17 -19.60 -0.20
C MET A 1 7.58 -18.52 -1.10
N GLU A 2 6.34 -18.71 -1.53
CA GLU A 2 5.59 -17.67 -2.24
C GLU A 2 5.22 -16.57 -1.23
N LYS A 3 5.63 -15.32 -1.48
CA LYS A 3 5.26 -14.18 -0.64
C LYS A 3 3.92 -13.64 -1.11
N ASN A 4 2.89 -13.81 -0.29
CA ASN A 4 1.59 -13.19 -0.55
C ASN A 4 1.69 -11.70 -0.24
N ILE A 5 1.45 -10.84 -1.23
CA ILE A 5 1.56 -9.38 -1.09
C ILE A 5 0.16 -8.78 -1.27
N VAL A 6 -0.23 -7.88 -0.37
CA VAL A 6 -1.48 -7.12 -0.43
C VAL A 6 -1.17 -5.66 -0.70
N ALA A 7 -1.92 -5.05 -1.61
CA ALA A 7 -1.92 -3.60 -1.82
C ALA A 7 -3.07 -2.97 -1.03
N LEU A 8 -2.74 -2.02 -0.15
CA LEU A 8 -3.68 -1.16 0.55
C LEU A 8 -3.72 0.18 -0.15
N VAL A 9 -4.91 0.65 -0.50
CA VAL A 9 -5.11 1.93 -1.20
C VAL A 9 -5.99 2.84 -0.36
N ASP A 10 -5.50 4.05 -0.10
CA ASP A 10 -6.19 5.12 0.65
C ASP A 10 -6.40 6.31 -0.29
N PHE A 11 -7.66 6.62 -0.60
CA PHE A 11 -8.06 7.75 -1.45
C PHE A 11 -8.38 8.97 -0.59
N GLY A 12 -7.32 9.65 -0.13
CA GLY A 12 -7.45 10.89 0.62
C GLY A 12 -7.87 12.07 -0.25
N SER A 13 -8.35 13.13 0.39
CA SER A 13 -8.77 14.37 -0.29
C SER A 13 -7.63 15.14 -0.97
N THR A 14 -6.39 14.93 -0.53
CA THR A 14 -5.21 15.62 -1.08
C THR A 14 -4.24 14.65 -1.75
N PHE A 15 -4.14 13.42 -1.24
CA PHE A 15 -3.24 12.41 -1.76
C PHE A 15 -3.91 11.05 -1.79
N THR A 16 -3.70 10.33 -2.88
CA THR A 16 -3.91 8.89 -2.94
C THR A 16 -2.62 8.18 -2.52
N LYS A 17 -2.73 7.24 -1.60
CA LYS A 17 -1.60 6.46 -1.10
C LYS A 17 -1.77 4.99 -1.48
N VAL A 18 -0.68 4.35 -1.85
CA VAL A 18 -0.62 2.92 -2.11
C VAL A 18 0.49 2.32 -1.24
N VAL A 19 0.16 1.28 -0.49
CA VAL A 19 1.08 0.60 0.41
C VAL A 19 1.06 -0.89 0.09
N LEU A 20 2.23 -1.49 -0.12
CA LEU A 20 2.39 -2.93 -0.29
C LEU A 20 2.83 -3.54 1.03
N VAL A 21 2.10 -4.56 1.49
CA VAL A 21 2.39 -5.29 2.73
C VAL A 21 2.42 -6.80 2.51
N GLU A 22 3.19 -7.52 3.33
CA GLU A 22 3.16 -8.98 3.34
C GLU A 22 1.89 -9.50 4.06
N ALA A 23 1.15 -10.37 3.38
CA ALA A 23 -0.06 -10.98 3.89
C ALA A 23 0.30 -11.98 5.00
N GLY A 24 -0.09 -11.68 6.23
CA GLY A 24 0.11 -12.54 7.40
C GLY A 24 0.73 -11.82 8.58
N ASN A 25 1.74 -10.98 8.33
CA ASN A 25 2.37 -10.17 9.37
C ASN A 25 2.18 -8.66 9.18
N GLY A 26 1.68 -8.22 8.02
CA GLY A 26 1.45 -6.80 7.73
C GLY A 26 2.74 -5.99 7.53
N SER A 27 3.88 -6.66 7.33
CA SER A 27 5.18 -6.00 7.15
C SER A 27 5.13 -5.09 5.94
N LEU A 28 5.56 -3.84 6.12
CA LEU A 28 5.67 -2.87 5.04
C LEU A 28 6.79 -3.29 4.07
N LEU A 29 6.44 -3.40 2.79
CA LEU A 29 7.38 -3.71 1.72
C LEU A 29 7.72 -2.48 0.88
N ALA A 30 6.70 -1.70 0.52
CA ALA A 30 6.85 -0.46 -0.25
C ALA A 30 5.68 0.49 0.01
N ALA A 31 5.90 1.79 -0.18
CA ALA A 31 4.85 2.80 -0.12
C ALA A 31 5.10 3.88 -1.17
N SER A 32 4.01 4.37 -1.76
CA SER A 32 4.02 5.53 -2.65
C SER A 32 2.78 6.38 -2.41
N LYS A 33 2.85 7.65 -2.77
CA LYS A 33 1.70 8.56 -2.78
C LYS A 33 1.78 9.52 -3.96
N ALA A 34 0.62 9.90 -4.47
CA ALA A 34 0.47 10.91 -5.50
C ALA A 34 -0.65 11.89 -5.09
N PRO A 35 -0.61 13.16 -5.53
CA PRO A 35 -1.74 14.07 -5.35
C PRO A 35 -3.02 13.45 -5.91
N THR A 36 -4.13 13.62 -5.19
CA THR A 36 -5.45 13.24 -5.71
C THR A 36 -5.84 14.25 -6.78
N THR A 37 -6.22 13.76 -7.96
CA THR A 37 -6.75 14.58 -9.06
C THR A 37 -8.20 14.96 -8.82
#